data_AF-A0A368X425-F1
#
_entry.id   AF-A0A368X425-F1
#
_cell.length_a   1.000
_cell.length_b   1.000
_cell.length_c   1.000
_cell.angle_alpha   90.00
_cell.angle_beta   90.00
_cell.angle_gamma   90.00
#
_symmetry.space_group_name_H-M   'P 1'
#
loop_
_entity.id
_entity.type
_entity.pdbx_description
1 polymer ?
#
loop_
_entity_poly.entity_id
_entity_poly.type
_entity_poly.pdbx_seq_one_letter_code
_entity_poly.pdbx_strand_id
1 'polypeptide(L)'
;MRLPYKRGRVGEKRSGQTTLAQLLSSFKGAGHLILEVPEKFRHYFNPEHIDQLKGKALKHNEDVLDSVICLVVAAFYQLGVQDRVFGSVEDGYIYVPDLGRFQ
;
A
#
# COMPACT_ATOMS: atom_id res chain seq x y z
N MET A 1 14.19 6.40 -0.81
CA MET A 1 14.01 5.71 0.50
C MET A 1 12.83 4.75 0.35
N ARG A 2 12.98 3.45 0.66
CA ARG A 2 11.93 2.43 0.50
C ARG A 2 11.15 2.30 1.81
N LEU A 3 9.82 2.33 1.77
CA LEU A 3 8.98 2.25 2.98
C LEU A 3 9.16 0.89 3.68
N PRO A 4 9.66 0.84 4.93
CA PRO A 4 9.98 -0.41 5.60
C PRO A 4 8.74 -1.05 6.26
N TYR A 5 7.70 -1.37 5.48
CA TYR A 5 6.47 -1.97 6.03
C TYR A 5 6.53 -3.52 6.11
N LYS A 6 7.45 -4.15 5.37
CA LYS A 6 7.67 -5.61 5.35
C LYS A 6 8.99 -6.07 5.99
N ARG A 7 9.99 -5.19 6.01
CA ARG A 7 11.39 -5.49 6.37
C ARG A 7 11.84 -4.57 7.50
N GLY A 8 12.84 -5.01 8.25
CA GLY A 8 13.33 -4.29 9.43
C GLY A 8 12.81 -4.87 10.75
N ARG A 9 13.13 -4.18 11.83
CA ARG A 9 12.69 -4.47 13.20
C ARG A 9 11.19 -4.24 13.35
N VAL A 10 10.60 -4.80 14.40
CA VAL A 10 9.16 -4.70 14.66
C VAL A 10 8.66 -3.25 14.65
N GLY A 11 9.38 -2.33 15.31
CA GLY A 11 9.01 -0.90 15.33
C GLY A 11 9.06 -0.24 13.95
N GLU A 12 10.05 -0.58 13.13
CA GLU A 12 10.19 -0.07 11.76
C GLU A 12 9.03 -0.57 10.88
N LYS A 13 8.68 -1.85 11.01
CA LYS A 13 7.54 -2.46 10.31
C LYS A 13 6.22 -1.80 10.69
N ARG A 14 5.97 -1.56 11.98
CA ARG A 14 4.77 -0.86 12.46
C ARG A 14 4.69 0.54 11.87
N SER A 15 5.77 1.31 11.99
CA SER A 15 5.84 2.66 11.40
C SER A 15 5.58 2.64 9.89
N GLY A 16 6.20 1.70 9.17
CA GLY A 16 5.98 1.52 7.74
C GLY A 16 4.54 1.15 7.38
N GLN A 17 3.90 0.25 8.14
CA GLN A 17 2.50 -0.12 7.94
C GLN A 17 1.56 1.03 8.27
N THR A 18 1.82 1.81 9.32
CA THR A 18 1.06 3.02 9.66
C THR A 18 1.14 4.05 8.53
N THR A 19 2.34 4.31 8.00
CA THR A 19 2.50 5.21 6.85
C THR A 19 1.75 4.69 5.62
N LEU A 20 1.83 3.39 5.32
CA LEU A 20 1.10 2.81 4.17
C LEU A 20 -0.41 2.93 4.35
N ALA A 21 -0.92 2.62 5.54
CA ALA A 21 -2.33 2.77 5.89
C ALA A 21 -2.82 4.22 5.73
N GLN A 22 -2.03 5.20 6.18
CA GLN A 22 -2.35 6.62 6.02
C GLN A 22 -2.38 7.02 4.54
N LEU A 23 -1.38 6.60 3.76
CA LEU A 23 -1.33 6.87 2.32
C LEU A 23 -2.57 6.29 1.61
N LEU A 24 -2.91 5.03 1.87
CA LEU A 24 -4.10 4.39 1.32
C LEU A 24 -5.40 5.05 1.79
N SER A 25 -5.51 5.47 3.05
CA SER A 25 -6.70 6.15 3.58
C SER A 25 -6.88 7.55 2.98
N SER A 26 -5.77 8.23 2.70
CA SER A 26 -5.76 9.54 2.05
C SER A 26 -5.86 9.46 0.52
N PHE A 27 -5.86 8.24 -0.03
CA PHE A 27 -5.80 8.02 -1.47
C PHE A 27 -7.07 8.55 -2.15
N LYS A 28 -6.88 9.59 -2.94
CA LYS A 28 -7.86 10.10 -3.90
C LYS A 28 -7.18 10.01 -5.26
N GLY A 29 -7.57 9.03 -6.07
CA GLY A 29 -7.02 8.85 -7.40
C GLY A 29 -7.34 10.02 -8.32
N ALA A 30 -6.68 10.07 -9.48
CA ALA A 30 -7.00 11.05 -10.52
C ALA A 30 -8.44 10.84 -11.01
N GLY A 31 -9.33 11.77 -10.68
CA GLY A 31 -10.68 11.92 -11.22
C GLY A 31 -11.74 10.96 -10.70
N HIS A 32 -11.47 9.66 -10.51
CA HIS A 32 -12.55 8.67 -10.31
C HIS A 32 -12.24 7.48 -9.40
N LEU A 33 -10.99 7.27 -8.96
CA LEU A 33 -10.66 6.14 -8.07
C LEU A 33 -10.75 6.58 -6.61
N ILE A 34 -11.78 6.11 -5.91
CA ILE A 34 -11.93 6.30 -4.47
C ILE A 34 -11.73 4.94 -3.81
N LEU A 35 -10.77 4.84 -2.88
CA LEU A 35 -10.65 3.67 -2.04
C LEU A 35 -11.57 3.83 -0.83
N GLU A 36 -12.72 3.18 -0.87
CA GLU A 36 -13.60 3.10 0.30
C GLU A 36 -13.26 1.86 1.11
N VAL A 37 -12.90 2.06 2.39
CA VAL A 37 -12.61 0.97 3.32
C VAL A 37 -13.86 0.69 4.16
N PRO A 38 -14.51 -0.48 4.00
CA PRO A 38 -15.64 -0.89 4.83
C PRO A 38 -15.29 -0.87 6.33
N GLU A 39 -16.26 -0.53 7.18
CA GLU A 39 -16.07 -0.37 8.63
C GLU A 39 -15.32 -1.55 9.27
N LYS A 40 -15.71 -2.78 8.91
CA LYS A 40 -15.11 -4.03 9.39
C LYS A 40 -13.62 -4.21 9.09
N PHE A 41 -13.04 -3.39 8.22
CA PHE A 41 -11.63 -3.42 7.84
C PHE A 41 -10.85 -2.19 8.30
N ARG A 42 -11.52 -1.16 8.86
CA ARG A 42 -10.87 0.10 9.25
C ARG A 42 -9.82 -0.07 10.33
N HIS A 43 -9.94 -1.09 11.20
CA HIS A 43 -8.94 -1.34 12.24
C HIS A 43 -7.57 -1.69 11.65
N TYR A 44 -7.49 -2.30 10.47
CA TYR A 44 -6.20 -2.56 9.78
C TYR A 44 -5.49 -1.29 9.31
N PHE A 45 -6.19 -0.15 9.30
CA PHE A 45 -5.65 1.16 8.91
C PHE A 45 -5.42 2.08 10.12
N ASN A 46 -5.85 1.67 11.32
CA ASN A 46 -5.79 2.49 12.52
C ASN A 46 -4.35 2.49 13.10
N PRO A 47 -3.69 3.66 13.25
CA PRO A 47 -2.33 3.75 13.77
C PRO A 47 -2.16 3.14 15.17
N GLU A 48 -3.12 3.37 16.07
CA GLU A 48 -3.08 2.88 17.45
C GLU A 48 -3.16 1.34 17.49
N HIS A 49 -3.96 0.74 16.62
CA HIS A 49 -4.05 -0.72 16.45
C HIS A 49 -2.73 -1.28 15.93
N ILE A 50 -2.19 -0.68 14.86
CA ILE A 50 -0.95 -1.12 14.22
C ILE A 50 0.22 -1.09 15.20
N ASP A 51 0.31 -0.07 16.04
CA ASP A 51 1.39 0.07 17.03
C ASP A 51 1.40 -1.08 18.05
N GLN A 52 0.26 -1.73 18.30
CA GLN A 52 0.17 -2.86 19.23
C GLN A 52 0.53 -4.21 18.58
N LEU A 53 0.57 -4.30 17.24
CA LEU A 53 0.72 -5.56 16.52
C LEU A 53 2.13 -6.14 16.65
N LYS A 54 2.24 -7.46 16.78
CA LYS A 54 3.52 -8.19 16.80
C LYS A 54 3.38 -9.58 16.21
N GLY A 55 4.51 -10.19 15.83
CA GLY A 55 4.56 -11.56 15.32
C GLY A 55 3.56 -11.78 14.18
N LYS A 56 2.73 -12.82 14.30
CA LYS A 56 1.73 -13.19 13.29
C LYS A 56 0.70 -12.10 13.01
N ALA A 57 0.29 -11.32 14.01
CA ALA A 57 -0.71 -10.27 13.81
C ALA A 57 -0.16 -9.11 12.96
N LEU A 58 1.11 -8.75 13.16
CA LEU A 58 1.78 -7.73 12.35
C LEU A 58 1.97 -8.20 10.91
N LYS A 59 2.28 -9.49 10.72
CA LYS A 59 2.35 -10.10 9.38
C LYS A 59 0.98 -10.17 8.71
N HIS A 60 -0.06 -10.51 9.46
CA HIS A 60 -1.44 -10.50 8.93
C HIS A 60 -1.85 -9.11 8.45
N ASN A 61 -1.55 -8.05 9.21
CA ASN A 61 -1.82 -6.68 8.79
C ASN A 61 -1.01 -6.27 7.55
N GLU A 62 0.25 -6.72 7.44
CA GLU A 62 1.06 -6.58 6.23
C GLU A 62 0.35 -7.16 4.99
N ASP A 63 -0.15 -8.40 5.11
CA ASP A 63 -0.83 -9.10 4.01
C ASP A 63 -2.16 -8.45 3.64
N VAL A 64 -2.88 -7.87 4.62
CA VAL A 64 -4.09 -7.06 4.37
C VAL A 64 -3.72 -5.81 3.57
N LEU A 65 -2.73 -5.03 4.01
CA LEU A 65 -2.33 -3.81 3.29
C LEU A 65 -1.81 -4.12 1.88
N ASP A 66 -1.13 -5.26 1.69
CA ASP A 66 -0.73 -5.79 0.39
C ASP A 66 -1.91 -6.04 -0.53
N SER A 67 -2.97 -6.66 -0.03
CA SER A 67 -4.17 -6.93 -0.83
C SER A 67 -4.85 -5.63 -1.31
N VAL A 68 -4.82 -4.59 -0.47
CA VAL A 68 -5.44 -3.30 -0.78
C VAL A 68 -4.62 -2.55 -1.83
N ILE A 69 -3.29 -2.51 -1.71
CA ILE A 69 -2.46 -1.88 -2.76
C ILE A 69 -2.58 -2.65 -4.09
N CYS A 70 -2.67 -3.98 -4.05
CA CYS A 70 -2.94 -4.78 -5.26
C CYS A 70 -4.29 -4.41 -5.91
N LEU A 71 -5.35 -4.21 -5.12
CA LEU A 71 -6.63 -3.74 -5.62
C LEU A 71 -6.51 -2.36 -6.30
N VAL A 72 -5.81 -1.41 -5.68
CA VAL A 72 -5.59 -0.07 -6.25
C VAL A 72 -4.84 -0.16 -7.58
N VAL A 73 -3.76 -0.95 -7.65
CA VAL A 73 -2.98 -1.16 -8.88
C VAL A 73 -3.84 -1.79 -9.98
N ALA A 74 -4.58 -2.85 -9.64
CA ALA A 74 -5.48 -3.52 -10.60
C ALA A 74 -6.55 -2.57 -11.13
N ALA A 75 -7.12 -1.72 -10.28
CA ALA A 75 -8.15 -0.78 -10.67
C ALA A 75 -7.60 0.32 -11.60
N PHE A 76 -6.36 0.77 -11.42
CA PHE A 76 -5.71 1.66 -12.39
C PHE A 76 -5.51 1.00 -13.76
N TYR A 77 -5.06 -0.27 -13.79
CA TYR A 77 -4.95 -0.99 -15.05
C TYR A 77 -6.30 -1.23 -15.71
N GLN A 78 -7.36 -1.47 -14.93
CA GLN A 78 -8.73 -1.57 -15.42
C GLN A 78 -9.22 -0.26 -16.08
N LEU A 79 -8.72 0.89 -15.64
CA LEU A 79 -8.98 2.20 -16.23
C LEU A 79 -8.10 2.50 -17.46
N GLY A 80 -7.24 1.56 -17.89
CA GLY A 80 -6.38 1.72 -19.06
C GLY A 80 -5.13 2.57 -18.79
N VAL A 81 -4.77 2.82 -17.53
CA VAL A 81 -3.51 3.47 -17.18
C VAL A 81 -2.35 2.56 -17.60
N GLN A 82 -1.37 3.12 -18.33
CA GLN A 82 -0.19 2.36 -18.75
C GLN A 82 0.71 2.02 -17.57
N ASP A 83 1.62 1.05 -17.74
CA ASP A 83 2.62 0.75 -16.74
C ASP A 83 3.84 1.68 -16.80
N ARG A 84 4.49 1.82 -15.65
CA ARG A 84 5.88 2.22 -15.53
C ARG A 84 6.62 1.11 -14.80
N VAL A 85 7.74 0.69 -15.37
CA VAL A 85 8.62 -0.30 -14.79
C VAL A 85 9.83 0.38 -14.17
N PHE A 86 10.08 0.09 -12.89
CA PHE A 86 11.32 0.50 -12.22
C PHE A 86 12.22 -0.70 -11.99
N GLY A 87 13.53 -0.52 -12.19
CA GLY A 87 14.54 -1.56 -11.97
C GLY A 87 15.02 -2.24 -13.25
N SER A 88 15.73 -3.35 -13.10
CA SER A 88 16.36 -4.11 -14.19
C SER A 88 16.25 -5.63 -13.93
N VAL A 89 16.76 -6.48 -14.85
CA VAL A 89 16.75 -7.94 -14.65
C VAL A 89 17.61 -8.29 -13.43
N GLU A 90 18.69 -7.55 -13.25
CA GLU A 90 19.72 -7.75 -12.24
C GLU A 90 19.22 -7.35 -10.84
N ASP A 91 18.51 -6.23 -10.74
CA ASP A 91 18.04 -5.68 -9.46
C ASP A 91 16.58 -6.05 -9.12
N GLY A 92 15.88 -6.65 -10.10
CA GLY A 92 14.45 -6.93 -10.07
C GLY A 92 13.61 -5.74 -10.56
N TYR A 93 12.45 -6.06 -11.15
CA TYR A 93 11.51 -5.08 -11.67
C TYR A 93 10.34 -4.85 -10.73
N ILE A 94 9.82 -3.63 -10.72
CA ILE A 94 8.54 -3.26 -10.10
C ILE A 94 7.66 -2.64 -11.19
N TYR A 95 6.55 -3.30 -11.47
CA TYR A 95 5.47 -2.76 -12.29
C TYR A 95 4.54 -1.90 -11.45
N VAL A 96 4.34 -0.64 -11.85
CA VAL A 96 3.33 0.23 -11.24
C VAL A 96 2.52 0.93 -12.33
N PRO A 97 1.31 1.41 -12.04
CA PRO A 97 0.60 2.29 -12.95
C PRO A 97 1.36 3.62 -13.12
N ASP A 98 1.59 4.03 -14.37
CA ASP A 98 2.09 5.35 -14.70
C ASP A 98 0.94 6.35 -14.72
N LEU A 99 0.76 7.04 -13.60
CA LEU A 99 -0.21 8.13 -13.47
C LEU A 99 0.25 9.41 -14.20
N GLY A 100 1.01 9.25 -15.30
CA GLY A 100 1.74 10.25 -16.07
C GLY A 100 1.30 11.66 -15.75
N ARG A 101 2.11 12.39 -14.96
CA ARG A 101 1.81 13.72 -14.37
C ARG A 101 0.42 14.23 -14.74
N PHE A 102 -0.60 13.82 -14.00
CA PHE A 102 -1.88 14.53 -13.99
C PHE A 102 -1.60 15.95 -13.44
N GLN A 103 -1.21 16.86 -14.33
CA GLN A 103 -1.25 18.32 -14.18
C GLN A 103 -2.51 18.84 -14.86
#